data_AF-A0A822CPW0-F1
#
_entry.id   AF-A0A822CPW0-F1
#
_cell.length_a   1.000
_cell.length_b   1.000
_cell.length_c   1.000
_cell.angle_alpha   90.00
_cell.angle_beta   90.00
_cell.angle_gamma   90.00
#
_symmetry.space_group_name_H-M   'P 1'
#
loop_
_entity.id
_entity.type
_entity.pdbx_description
1 polymer ?
#
loop_
_entity_poly.entity_id
_entity_poly.type
_entity_poly.pdbx_seq_one_letter_code
_entity_poly.pdbx_strand_id
1 'polypeptide(L)'
;PTPNIEWQKADAQPLSLGHIRQVGSQLHLYQVTSRDSGIYKCLASNLVGFGSEWTLKLSVRFRPYVYCQREVGQAPDFQVDVYMECYVYGYPSPKINWRKERSAGHSNMKYDTDIWNSQKYFIEATIPEMSICTDCILARLTIINVEQGDLGFYYINVTSPSFPSVYGRIELYATSDCQQFITHRNNKGCKRIYTKISSSNKIFSKFHTFHFLFFVFFMQLF
;
A
#
# COMPACT_ATOMS: atom_id res chain seq x y z
N PRO A 1 -24.69 37.88 -5.59
CA PRO A 1 -23.75 38.16 -4.49
C PRO A 1 -22.42 37.44 -4.77
N THR A 2 -21.27 38.04 -4.44
CA THR A 2 -19.95 37.39 -4.59
C THR A 2 -19.93 36.11 -3.73
N PRO A 3 -19.53 34.96 -4.28
CA PRO A 3 -19.52 33.71 -3.52
C PRO A 3 -18.38 33.70 -2.49
N ASN A 4 -18.65 33.09 -1.34
CA ASN A 4 -17.64 32.65 -0.40
C ASN A 4 -16.96 31.38 -0.94
N ILE A 5 -15.63 31.36 -0.90
CA ILE A 5 -14.82 30.22 -1.35
C ILE A 5 -14.19 29.54 -0.15
N GLU A 6 -14.31 28.23 -0.06
CA GLU A 6 -13.70 27.42 0.98
C GLU A 6 -12.94 26.24 0.37
N TRP A 7 -11.74 26.00 0.87
CA TRP A 7 -10.90 24.88 0.45
C TRP A 7 -10.90 23.78 1.50
N GLN A 8 -11.03 22.53 1.05
CA GLN A 8 -11.00 21.34 1.91
C GLN A 8 -10.25 20.21 1.20
N LYS A 9 -9.65 19.28 1.95
CA LYS A 9 -9.19 18.00 1.39
C LYS A 9 -10.34 16.99 1.39
N ALA A 10 -10.39 16.13 0.38
CA ALA A 10 -11.45 15.11 0.24
C ALA A 10 -11.35 13.97 1.27
N ASP A 11 -10.17 13.76 1.86
CA ASP A 11 -9.92 12.80 2.94
C ASP A 11 -10.34 13.33 4.33
N ALA A 12 -10.98 14.50 4.37
CA ALA A 12 -11.36 15.23 5.58
C ALA A 12 -10.18 15.60 6.50
N GLN A 13 -8.93 15.49 6.03
CA GLN A 13 -7.80 15.98 6.81
C GLN A 13 -7.80 17.51 6.84
N PRO A 14 -7.47 18.11 8.00
CA PRO A 14 -7.37 19.56 8.10
C PRO A 14 -6.26 20.07 7.18
N LEU A 15 -6.51 21.22 6.54
CA LEU A 15 -5.45 21.97 5.88
C LEU A 15 -4.47 22.45 6.97
N SER A 16 -3.22 21.98 6.90
CA SER A 16 -2.18 22.30 7.88
C SER A 16 -1.98 23.83 7.99
N LEU A 17 -2.28 24.39 9.17
CA LEU A 17 -2.34 25.84 9.41
C LEU A 17 -0.98 26.56 9.43
N GLY A 18 0.13 25.87 9.13
CA GLY A 18 1.48 26.48 9.11
C GLY A 18 1.96 26.85 7.71
N HIS A 19 1.74 25.98 6.71
CA HIS A 19 2.32 26.13 5.37
C HIS A 19 1.26 26.21 4.25
N ILE A 20 -0.02 26.06 4.58
CA ILE A 20 -1.13 26.24 3.65
C ILE A 20 -1.86 27.53 4.00
N ARG A 21 -2.05 28.41 3.01
CA ARG A 21 -2.71 29.70 3.18
C ARG A 21 -3.74 29.94 2.08
N GLN A 22 -4.96 30.23 2.47
CA GLN A 22 -5.99 30.71 1.55
C GLN A 22 -5.93 32.24 1.40
N VAL A 23 -5.95 32.73 0.16
CA VAL A 23 -6.03 34.16 -0.18
C VAL A 23 -7.12 34.34 -1.24
N GLY A 24 -8.30 34.82 -0.80
CA GLY A 24 -9.47 34.89 -1.68
C GLY A 24 -9.87 33.50 -2.19
N SER A 25 -9.90 33.32 -3.52
CA SER A 25 -10.17 32.05 -4.18
C SER A 25 -8.94 31.14 -4.34
N GLN A 26 -7.74 31.61 -3.99
CA GLN A 26 -6.49 30.88 -4.20
C GLN A 26 -6.05 30.14 -2.94
N LEU A 27 -5.59 28.90 -3.12
CA LEU A 27 -4.92 28.11 -2.09
C LEU A 27 -3.42 28.07 -2.37
N HIS A 28 -2.63 28.63 -1.47
CA HIS A 28 -1.17 28.68 -1.55
C HIS A 28 -0.57 27.63 -0.61
N LEU A 29 0.33 26.81 -1.12
CA LEU A 29 1.07 25.81 -0.34
C LEU A 29 2.56 26.13 -0.40
N TYR A 30 3.18 26.31 0.75
CA TYR A 30 4.61 26.58 0.90
C TYR A 30 5.33 25.33 1.41
N GLN A 31 6.59 25.14 1.04
CA GLN A 31 7.40 23.98 1.50
C GLN A 31 6.69 22.63 1.29
N VAL A 32 6.16 22.43 0.08
CA VAL A 32 5.33 21.26 -0.29
C VAL A 32 6.05 19.95 0.01
N THR A 33 5.35 19.03 0.68
CA THR A 33 5.81 17.68 1.02
C THR A 33 4.89 16.63 0.41
N SER A 34 5.27 15.35 0.44
CA SER A 34 4.40 14.25 -0.02
C SER A 34 3.06 14.19 0.73
N ARG A 35 2.97 14.73 1.96
CA ARG A 35 1.72 14.83 2.73
C ARG A 35 0.69 15.80 2.14
N ASP A 36 1.13 16.68 1.25
CA ASP A 36 0.26 17.63 0.58
C ASP A 36 -0.41 17.02 -0.66
N SER A 37 0.07 15.87 -1.17
CA SER A 37 -0.63 15.10 -2.20
C SER A 37 -2.05 14.78 -1.75
N GLY A 38 -2.97 14.72 -2.71
CA GLY A 38 -4.35 14.34 -2.45
C GLY A 38 -5.35 15.06 -3.34
N ILE A 39 -6.62 14.85 -3.02
CA ILE A 39 -7.74 15.48 -3.70
C ILE A 39 -8.18 16.69 -2.88
N TYR A 40 -8.22 17.87 -3.50
CA TYR A 40 -8.69 19.11 -2.91
C TYR A 40 -10.03 19.49 -3.54
N LYS A 41 -10.94 19.98 -2.70
CA LYS A 41 -12.26 20.47 -3.07
C LYS A 41 -12.32 21.97 -2.79
N CYS A 42 -12.76 22.72 -3.79
CA CYS A 42 -13.14 24.12 -3.68
C CYS A 42 -14.66 24.19 -3.61
N LEU A 43 -15.19 24.76 -2.53
CA LEU A 43 -16.62 24.95 -2.32
C LEU A 43 -16.95 26.43 -2.51
N ALA A 44 -17.82 26.72 -3.46
CA ALA A 44 -18.30 28.07 -3.74
C ALA A 44 -19.76 28.20 -3.32
N SER A 45 -20.06 29.08 -2.38
CA SER A 45 -21.40 29.28 -1.84
C SER A 45 -21.80 30.75 -1.82
N ASN A 46 -23.06 31.05 -2.13
CA ASN A 46 -23.64 32.37 -1.92
C ASN A 46 -25.10 32.21 -1.44
N LEU A 47 -25.80 33.33 -1.21
CA LEU A 47 -27.19 33.31 -0.74
C LEU A 47 -28.22 32.86 -1.80
N VAL A 48 -27.79 32.46 -3.01
CA VAL A 48 -28.66 32.20 -4.16
C VAL A 48 -28.41 30.79 -4.69
N GLY A 49 -29.42 29.93 -4.55
CA GLY A 49 -29.37 28.56 -5.07
C GLY A 49 -28.46 27.65 -4.27
N PHE A 50 -28.06 26.54 -4.89
CA PHE A 50 -27.17 25.55 -4.29
C PHE A 50 -25.71 25.91 -4.58
N GLY A 51 -24.84 25.70 -3.58
CA GLY A 51 -23.40 25.88 -3.75
C GLY A 51 -22.84 24.98 -4.86
N SER A 52 -21.71 25.39 -5.44
CA SER A 52 -20.99 24.63 -6.46
C SER A 52 -19.69 24.08 -5.87
N GLU A 53 -19.25 22.92 -6.34
CA GLU A 53 -17.96 22.34 -5.97
C GLU A 53 -17.05 22.12 -7.18
N TRP A 54 -15.75 22.28 -6.97
CA TRP A 54 -14.72 21.91 -7.94
C TRP A 54 -13.67 21.04 -7.28
N THR A 55 -13.31 19.92 -7.92
CA THR A 55 -12.33 18.96 -7.40
C THR A 55 -11.06 18.98 -8.23
N LEU A 56 -9.89 18.99 -7.58
CA LEU A 56 -8.59 18.81 -8.24
C LEU A 56 -7.72 17.78 -7.51
N LYS A 57 -6.82 17.13 -8.26
CA LYS A 57 -5.79 16.25 -7.70
C LYS A 57 -4.44 16.99 -7.68
N LEU A 58 -3.88 17.16 -6.50
CA LEU A 58 -2.49 17.59 -6.32
C LEU A 58 -1.59 16.35 -6.24
N SER A 59 -0.60 16.24 -7.13
CA SER A 59 0.40 15.18 -7.12
C SER A 59 1.78 15.77 -6.86
N VAL A 60 2.37 15.44 -5.71
CA VAL A 60 3.72 15.89 -5.33
C VAL A 60 4.71 14.83 -5.76
N ARG A 61 5.82 15.21 -6.41
CA ARG A 61 6.87 14.24 -6.81
C ARG A 61 7.78 13.93 -5.62
N PHE A 62 7.97 12.65 -5.30
CA PHE A 62 8.87 12.20 -4.24
C PHE A 62 9.39 10.79 -4.49
N ARG A 63 10.53 10.48 -3.87
CA ARG A 63 11.17 9.16 -3.98
C ARG A 63 10.25 8.08 -3.42
N PRO A 64 10.08 6.94 -4.12
CA PRO A 64 9.26 5.87 -3.61
C PRO A 64 9.78 5.30 -2.29
N TYR A 65 8.86 4.85 -1.44
CA TYR A 65 9.17 4.05 -0.26
C TYR A 65 8.18 2.89 -0.16
N VAL A 66 8.61 1.80 0.48
CA VAL A 66 7.87 0.54 0.53
C VAL A 66 7.84 -0.01 1.94
N TYR A 67 6.64 -0.42 2.38
CA TYR A 67 6.40 -1.07 3.66
C TYR A 67 5.77 -2.45 3.42
N CYS A 68 6.49 -3.51 3.75
CA CYS A 68 6.04 -4.88 3.53
C CYS A 68 5.69 -5.58 4.85
N GLN A 69 4.86 -6.63 4.76
CA GLN A 69 4.82 -7.67 5.79
C GLN A 69 6.24 -8.21 6.01
N ARG A 70 6.61 -8.53 7.25
CA ARG A 70 7.96 -9.07 7.50
C ARG A 70 8.06 -10.54 7.16
N GLU A 71 7.05 -11.29 7.59
CA GLU A 71 7.01 -12.74 7.52
C GLU A 71 5.56 -13.20 7.39
N VAL A 72 5.32 -14.30 6.69
CA VAL A 72 4.01 -14.92 6.55
C VAL A 72 4.17 -16.42 6.74
N GLY A 73 3.40 -17.01 7.65
CA GLY A 73 3.40 -18.45 7.89
C GLY A 73 2.31 -19.15 7.10
N GLN A 74 2.64 -20.27 6.47
CA GLN A 74 1.67 -21.16 5.84
C GLN A 74 1.97 -22.63 6.15
N ALA A 75 0.94 -23.47 6.11
CA ALA A 75 1.05 -24.92 6.29
C ALA A 75 1.16 -25.62 4.91
N PRO A 76 2.38 -25.94 4.44
CA PRO A 76 2.60 -26.41 3.06
C PRO A 76 1.95 -27.77 2.77
N ASP A 77 1.78 -28.62 3.78
CA ASP A 77 1.21 -29.97 3.60
C ASP A 77 -0.29 -29.95 3.29
N PHE A 78 -0.95 -28.81 3.49
CA PHE A 78 -2.39 -28.65 3.26
C PHE A 78 -2.72 -28.07 1.87
N GLN A 79 -1.70 -27.72 1.07
CA GLN A 79 -1.88 -27.12 -0.25
C GLN A 79 -2.85 -25.93 -0.20
N VAL A 80 -2.57 -24.99 0.69
CA VAL A 80 -3.41 -23.81 0.94
C VAL A 80 -2.74 -22.58 0.35
N ASP A 81 -3.54 -21.69 -0.23
CA ASP A 81 -3.06 -20.44 -0.81
C ASP A 81 -2.51 -19.49 0.26
N VAL A 82 -1.59 -18.60 -0.10
CA VAL A 82 -1.11 -17.53 0.79
C VAL A 82 -0.95 -16.25 0.00
N TYR A 83 -1.09 -15.10 0.66
CA TYR A 83 -0.76 -13.82 0.05
C TYR A 83 0.27 -13.05 0.87
N MET A 84 1.08 -12.28 0.17
CA MET A 84 2.07 -11.36 0.72
C MET A 84 1.79 -9.95 0.22
N GLU A 85 1.88 -8.97 1.12
CA GLU A 85 1.50 -7.59 0.83
C GLU A 85 2.59 -6.58 1.17
N CYS A 86 2.70 -5.57 0.30
CA CYS A 86 3.46 -4.36 0.53
C CYS A 86 2.65 -3.12 0.16
N TYR A 87 2.72 -2.09 0.99
CA TYR A 87 2.29 -0.74 0.64
C TYR A 87 3.45 0.02 0.01
N VAL A 88 3.26 0.46 -1.22
CA VAL A 88 4.21 1.24 -1.99
C VAL A 88 3.68 2.65 -2.12
N TYR A 89 4.48 3.65 -1.83
CA TYR A 89 4.14 5.07 -1.98
C TYR A 89 5.14 5.70 -2.93
N GLY A 90 4.69 6.59 -3.81
CA GLY A 90 5.59 7.29 -4.72
C GLY A 90 4.85 7.98 -5.86
N TYR A 91 5.41 9.11 -6.29
CA TYR A 91 4.97 9.76 -7.52
C TYR A 91 6.18 10.34 -8.30
N PRO A 92 6.30 10.11 -9.63
CA PRO A 92 5.36 9.41 -10.52
C PRO A 92 5.11 7.95 -10.12
N SER A 93 3.91 7.44 -10.42
CA SER A 93 3.45 6.12 -9.97
C SER A 93 4.50 5.04 -10.26
N PRO A 94 5.01 4.36 -9.22
CA PRO A 94 6.11 3.41 -9.40
C PRO A 94 5.62 2.08 -10.00
N LYS A 95 6.53 1.37 -10.66
CA LYS A 95 6.29 0.02 -11.16
C LYS A 95 6.73 -1.01 -10.14
N ILE A 96 5.92 -2.06 -9.97
CA ILE A 96 6.14 -3.13 -9.00
C ILE A 96 6.61 -4.38 -9.72
N ASN A 97 7.68 -4.99 -9.22
CA ASN A 97 8.19 -6.26 -9.73
C ASN A 97 8.51 -7.23 -8.59
N TRP A 98 7.75 -8.32 -8.47
CA TRP A 98 8.02 -9.37 -7.50
C TRP A 98 9.07 -10.37 -7.99
N ARG A 99 9.85 -10.92 -7.06
CA ARG A 99 10.90 -11.92 -7.29
C ARG A 99 11.00 -12.87 -6.10
N LYS A 100 11.39 -14.11 -6.35
CA LYS A 100 11.73 -15.08 -5.31
C LYS A 100 13.23 -15.27 -5.26
N GLU A 101 13.79 -15.40 -4.07
CA GLU A 101 15.17 -15.82 -3.89
C GLU A 101 15.34 -17.27 -4.34
N ARG A 102 16.32 -17.53 -5.21
CA ARG A 102 16.72 -18.90 -5.49
C ARG A 102 17.68 -19.35 -4.41
N SER A 103 17.39 -20.47 -3.75
CA SER A 103 18.35 -21.15 -2.88
C SER A 103 19.57 -21.57 -3.71
N ALA A 104 20.61 -20.74 -3.73
CA ALA A 104 21.90 -21.08 -4.31
C ALA A 104 22.97 -20.75 -3.27
N GLY A 105 23.58 -21.79 -2.71
CA GLY A 105 24.76 -21.67 -1.86
C GLY A 105 25.81 -20.80 -2.56
N HIS A 106 26.31 -19.84 -1.80
CA HIS A 106 27.52 -19.05 -2.04
C HIS A 106 27.69 -18.46 -3.45
N SER A 107 27.39 -17.15 -3.52
CA SER A 107 28.15 -16.11 -4.26
C SER A 107 27.50 -15.36 -5.42
N ASN A 108 26.24 -15.58 -5.80
CA ASN A 108 25.52 -14.65 -6.69
C ASN A 108 24.00 -14.76 -6.50
N MET A 109 23.36 -13.70 -6.00
CA MET A 109 21.91 -13.62 -5.77
C MET A 109 21.15 -13.73 -7.10
N LYS A 110 20.73 -14.96 -7.45
CA LYS A 110 19.93 -15.25 -8.64
C LYS A 110 18.45 -15.18 -8.26
N TYR A 111 17.70 -14.34 -8.96
CA TYR A 111 16.25 -14.24 -8.79
C TYR A 111 15.56 -15.18 -9.77
N ASP A 112 14.51 -15.83 -9.30
CA ASP A 112 13.66 -16.63 -10.18
C ASP A 112 12.85 -15.72 -11.12
N THR A 113 12.83 -16.05 -12.41
CA THR A 113 12.01 -15.38 -13.43
C THR A 113 10.57 -15.92 -13.45
N ASP A 114 10.31 -17.03 -12.74
CA ASP A 114 9.12 -17.86 -12.92
C ASP A 114 7.85 -17.36 -12.20
N ILE A 115 7.95 -16.29 -11.42
CA ILE A 115 6.76 -15.63 -10.81
C ILE A 115 5.80 -15.13 -11.90
N TRP A 116 6.30 -14.74 -13.06
CA TRP A 116 5.47 -14.14 -14.12
C TRP A 116 4.87 -15.15 -15.10
N ASN A 117 5.22 -16.44 -14.99
CA ASN A 117 4.98 -17.42 -16.07
C ASN A 117 4.30 -18.72 -15.62
N SER A 118 3.55 -18.70 -14.51
CA SER A 118 2.83 -19.89 -14.02
C SER A 118 1.45 -19.57 -13.46
N GLN A 119 0.55 -20.55 -13.48
CA GLN A 119 -0.75 -20.48 -12.80
C GLN A 119 -0.64 -20.53 -11.26
N LYS A 120 0.58 -20.61 -10.71
CA LYS A 120 0.87 -20.71 -9.28
C LYS A 120 0.95 -19.35 -8.59
N TYR A 121 1.36 -18.31 -9.30
CA TYR A 121 1.55 -16.97 -8.75
C TYR A 121 0.56 -15.98 -9.37
N PHE A 122 -0.04 -15.13 -8.55
CA PHE A 122 -0.91 -14.06 -8.99
C PHE A 122 -0.49 -12.74 -8.35
N ILE A 123 -0.30 -11.70 -9.16
CA ILE A 123 0.14 -10.38 -8.71
C ILE A 123 -0.97 -9.38 -8.92
N GLU A 124 -1.31 -8.65 -7.87
CA GLU A 124 -2.24 -7.54 -7.91
C GLU A 124 -1.53 -6.25 -7.48
N ALA A 125 -1.83 -5.16 -8.18
CA ALA A 125 -1.41 -3.82 -7.81
C ALA A 125 -2.65 -2.93 -7.84
N THR A 126 -3.16 -2.58 -6.67
CA THR A 126 -4.38 -1.78 -6.54
C THR A 126 -4.08 -0.45 -5.88
N ILE A 127 -4.74 0.60 -6.32
CA ILE A 127 -4.73 1.87 -5.58
C ILE A 127 -5.81 1.71 -4.51
N PRO A 128 -5.49 1.87 -3.21
CA PRO A 128 -6.51 1.95 -2.15
C PRO A 128 -7.53 3.05 -2.50
N GLU A 129 -8.72 3.07 -1.88
CA GLU A 129 -9.75 4.08 -2.18
C GLU A 129 -9.13 5.47 -2.46
N MET A 130 -9.35 6.00 -3.68
CA MET A 130 -8.62 7.18 -4.19
C MET A 130 -8.79 8.44 -3.32
N SER A 131 -9.83 8.47 -2.49
CA SER A 131 -10.07 9.50 -1.48
C SER A 131 -9.07 9.47 -0.33
N ILE A 132 -8.49 8.31 -0.01
CA ILE A 132 -7.58 8.08 1.12
C ILE A 132 -6.13 8.24 0.69
N CYS A 133 -5.80 7.80 -0.53
CA CYS A 133 -4.43 7.83 -1.01
C CYS A 133 -4.38 7.87 -2.54
N THR A 134 -3.67 8.85 -3.09
CA THR A 134 -3.67 9.11 -4.54
C THR A 134 -2.37 8.72 -5.25
N ASP A 135 -1.36 8.38 -4.45
CA ASP A 135 0.04 8.15 -4.78
C ASP A 135 0.61 6.92 -4.03
N CYS A 136 -0.25 5.95 -3.73
CA CYS A 136 0.13 4.65 -3.21
C CYS A 136 -0.50 3.48 -3.95
N ILE A 137 0.10 2.32 -3.75
CA ILE A 137 -0.27 1.05 -4.34
C ILE A 137 -0.18 -0.02 -3.24
N LEU A 138 -1.26 -0.78 -3.07
CA LEU A 138 -1.22 -2.07 -2.39
C LEU A 138 -0.75 -3.13 -3.40
N ALA A 139 0.49 -3.57 -3.22
CA ALA A 139 1.11 -4.64 -3.99
C ALA A 139 0.86 -5.97 -3.29
N ARG A 140 0.19 -6.90 -3.95
CA ARG A 140 -0.08 -8.24 -3.44
C ARG A 140 0.53 -9.30 -4.35
N LEU A 141 1.18 -10.29 -3.76
CA LEU A 141 1.60 -11.53 -4.40
C LEU A 141 0.87 -12.70 -3.73
N THR A 142 0.04 -13.39 -4.48
CA THR A 142 -0.67 -14.60 -4.04
C THR A 142 0.04 -15.83 -4.62
N ILE A 143 0.25 -16.84 -3.80
CA ILE A 143 0.78 -18.15 -4.18
C ILE A 143 -0.34 -19.16 -3.95
N ILE A 144 -0.66 -19.91 -5.00
CA ILE A 144 -1.71 -20.93 -4.97
C ILE A 144 -1.12 -22.27 -4.53
N ASN A 145 -1.82 -22.99 -3.66
CA ASN A 145 -1.45 -24.30 -3.15
C ASN A 145 0.02 -24.37 -2.69
N VAL A 146 0.36 -23.67 -1.60
CA VAL A 146 1.74 -23.58 -1.10
C VAL A 146 2.31 -24.96 -0.78
N GLU A 147 3.55 -25.20 -1.21
CA GLU A 147 4.34 -26.41 -1.01
C GLU A 147 5.69 -26.08 -0.32
N GLN A 148 6.41 -27.09 0.15
CA GLN A 148 7.71 -26.91 0.80
C GLN A 148 8.73 -26.14 -0.06
N GLY A 149 8.68 -26.34 -1.38
CA GLY A 149 9.53 -25.65 -2.33
C GLY A 149 9.22 -24.16 -2.49
N ASP A 150 8.05 -23.69 -2.06
CA ASP A 150 7.65 -22.28 -2.15
C ASP A 150 8.21 -21.42 -1.02
N LEU A 151 8.55 -22.04 0.10
CA LEU A 151 9.08 -21.34 1.26
C LEU A 151 10.40 -20.62 0.94
N GLY A 152 10.67 -19.55 1.70
CA GLY A 152 11.87 -18.74 1.60
C GLY A 152 11.58 -17.25 1.42
N PHE A 153 12.56 -16.53 0.89
CA PHE A 153 12.50 -15.08 0.78
C PHE A 153 11.93 -14.62 -0.56
N TYR A 154 11.00 -13.67 -0.47
CA TYR A 154 10.41 -12.96 -1.60
C TYR A 154 10.80 -11.49 -1.53
N TYR A 155 11.07 -10.91 -2.69
CA TYR A 155 11.49 -9.53 -2.84
C TYR A 155 10.54 -8.79 -3.76
N ILE A 156 10.21 -7.56 -3.39
CA ILE A 156 9.55 -6.59 -4.26
C ILE A 156 10.59 -5.56 -4.70
N ASN A 157 10.68 -5.30 -6.00
CA ASN A 157 11.47 -4.22 -6.57
C ASN A 157 10.54 -3.14 -7.10
N VAL A 158 10.66 -1.95 -6.55
CA VAL A 158 9.86 -0.77 -6.87
C VAL A 158 10.72 0.20 -7.67
N THR A 159 10.35 0.43 -8.93
CA THR A 159 11.09 1.30 -9.86
C THR A 159 10.30 2.55 -10.18
N SER A 160 10.98 3.70 -10.32
CA SER A 160 10.38 4.97 -10.70
C SER A 160 11.22 5.67 -11.77
N PRO A 161 10.61 6.38 -12.73
CA PRO A 161 11.37 7.06 -13.79
C PRO A 161 12.35 8.12 -13.28
N SER A 162 12.04 8.73 -12.13
CA SER A 162 12.75 9.91 -11.62
C SER A 162 13.60 9.62 -10.39
N PHE A 163 13.56 8.40 -9.87
CA PHE A 163 14.18 8.06 -8.57
C PHE A 163 14.83 6.67 -8.59
N PRO A 164 15.87 6.45 -7.76
CA PRO A 164 16.47 5.13 -7.58
C PRO A 164 15.44 4.10 -7.12
N SER A 165 15.64 2.85 -7.52
CA SER A 165 14.78 1.74 -7.12
C SER A 165 14.85 1.49 -5.61
N VAL A 166 13.73 1.06 -5.04
CA VAL A 166 13.65 0.64 -3.64
C VAL A 166 13.13 -0.79 -3.56
N TYR A 167 13.52 -1.51 -2.52
CA TYR A 167 13.24 -2.93 -2.40
C TYR A 167 12.58 -3.24 -1.05
N GLY A 168 11.68 -4.22 -1.06
CA GLY A 168 11.12 -4.82 0.15
C GLY A 168 11.39 -6.32 0.16
N ARG A 169 11.33 -6.93 1.35
CA ARG A 169 11.57 -8.37 1.55
C ARG A 169 10.53 -8.94 2.50
N ILE A 170 10.01 -10.12 2.17
CA ILE A 170 9.06 -10.89 2.96
C ILE A 170 9.56 -12.33 3.06
N GLU A 171 9.49 -12.94 4.23
CA GLU A 171 9.78 -14.37 4.43
C GLU A 171 8.49 -15.18 4.44
N LEU A 172 8.40 -16.21 3.59
CA LEU A 172 7.36 -17.23 3.68
C LEU A 172 7.94 -18.44 4.42
N TYR A 173 7.41 -18.75 5.61
CA TYR A 173 7.93 -19.83 6.46
C TYR A 173 6.88 -20.91 6.74
N ALA A 174 7.38 -22.12 7.03
CA ALA A 174 6.52 -23.27 7.34
C ALA A 174 5.91 -23.13 8.73
N THR A 175 4.64 -23.49 8.86
CA THR A 175 3.93 -23.54 10.14
C THR A 175 2.96 -24.72 10.19
N SER A 176 2.56 -25.13 11.40
CA SER A 176 1.53 -26.18 11.58
C SER A 176 0.11 -25.70 11.26
N ASP A 177 -0.14 -24.39 11.28
CA ASP A 177 -1.46 -23.78 11.18
C ASP A 177 -1.45 -22.60 10.20
N CYS A 178 -2.50 -22.46 9.39
CA CYS A 178 -2.65 -21.31 8.49
C CYS A 178 -2.81 -19.99 9.26
N GLN A 179 -2.03 -18.98 8.90
CA GLN A 179 -2.03 -17.69 9.59
C GLN A 179 -2.91 -16.61 8.94
N GLN A 180 -3.50 -16.88 7.76
CA GLN A 180 -4.29 -15.91 7.00
C GLN A 180 -5.71 -16.41 6.72
N PHE A 181 -6.68 -15.48 6.70
CA PHE A 181 -8.06 -15.74 6.27
C PHE A 181 -8.10 -15.85 4.75
N ILE A 182 -8.57 -16.97 4.22
CA ILE A 182 -8.71 -17.19 2.78
C ILE A 182 -10.18 -17.29 2.46
N THR A 183 -10.67 -16.41 1.59
CA THR A 183 -12.10 -16.23 1.28
C THR A 183 -12.55 -16.96 0.01
N HIS A 184 -11.71 -17.77 -0.63
CA HIS A 184 -12.07 -18.46 -1.86
C HIS A 184 -12.78 -19.81 -1.63
N ARG A 185 -13.82 -20.11 -2.43
CA ARG A 185 -14.69 -21.32 -2.30
C ARG A 185 -13.96 -22.66 -2.37
N ASN A 186 -12.76 -22.69 -2.97
CA ASN A 186 -12.00 -23.92 -3.20
C ASN A 186 -10.89 -24.17 -2.17
N ASN A 187 -10.78 -23.34 -1.12
CA ASN A 187 -9.79 -23.58 -0.08
C ASN A 187 -10.19 -24.81 0.77
N LYS A 188 -9.49 -25.92 0.58
CA LYS A 188 -9.74 -27.19 1.27
C LYS A 188 -8.96 -27.35 2.58
N GLY A 189 -8.19 -26.36 3.04
CA GLY A 189 -7.29 -26.52 4.18
C GLY A 189 -7.37 -25.41 5.23
N CYS A 190 -7.19 -25.84 6.49
CA CYS A 190 -7.24 -25.11 7.76
C CYS A 190 -8.62 -24.80 8.36
N LYS A 191 -9.09 -25.72 9.23
CA LYS A 191 -10.26 -25.54 10.11
C LYS A 191 -10.00 -24.66 11.35
N ARG A 192 -8.74 -24.28 11.62
CA ARG A 192 -8.34 -23.46 12.76
C ARG A 192 -7.43 -22.33 12.30
N ILE A 193 -7.96 -21.11 12.37
CA ILE A 193 -7.15 -19.89 12.27
C ILE A 193 -6.71 -19.59 13.69
N TYR A 194 -5.47 -19.89 14.04
CA TYR A 194 -4.89 -19.31 15.25
C TYR A 194 -4.38 -17.93 14.88
N THR A 195 -5.05 -16.89 15.41
CA THR A 195 -4.58 -15.50 15.39
C THR A 195 -3.36 -15.29 16.28
N LYS A 196 -2.35 -16.18 16.19
CA LYS A 196 -0.97 -15.85 16.56
C LYS A 196 -0.37 -15.03 15.43
N ILE A 197 -1.02 -13.90 15.14
CA ILE A 197 -0.50 -12.87 14.27
C ILE A 197 0.80 -12.41 14.94
N SER A 198 1.94 -12.66 14.27
CA SER A 198 3.24 -12.12 14.67
C SER A 198 3.10 -10.63 15.01
N SER A 199 3.86 -10.12 15.98
CA SER A 199 3.80 -8.70 16.35
C SER A 199 4.00 -7.78 15.13
N SER A 200 4.79 -8.23 14.14
CA SER A 200 4.99 -7.56 12.86
C SER A 200 3.74 -7.59 11.96
N ASN A 201 3.07 -8.74 11.85
CA ASN A 201 1.80 -8.87 11.13
C ASN A 201 0.63 -8.18 11.84
N LYS A 202 0.67 -8.01 13.17
CA LYS A 202 -0.30 -7.19 13.89
C LYS A 202 -0.13 -5.73 13.55
N ILE A 203 1.10 -5.26 13.35
CA ILE A 203 1.37 -3.90 12.87
C ILE A 203 0.86 -3.78 11.44
N PHE A 204 1.10 -4.74 10.55
CA PHE A 204 0.61 -4.70 9.17
C PHE A 204 -0.93 -4.82 9.05
N SER A 205 -1.55 -5.71 9.83
CA SER A 205 -3.02 -5.81 9.96
C SER A 205 -3.59 -4.55 10.58
N LYS A 206 -2.94 -3.96 11.59
CA LYS A 206 -3.26 -2.62 12.06
C LYS A 206 -3.09 -1.62 10.94
N PHE A 207 -2.06 -1.64 10.09
CA PHE A 207 -1.99 -0.75 8.91
C PHE A 207 -3.18 -0.97 7.99
N HIS A 208 -3.60 -2.20 7.72
CA HIS A 208 -4.78 -2.49 6.91
C HIS A 208 -6.10 -1.99 7.53
N THR A 209 -6.25 -2.04 8.87
CA THR A 209 -7.45 -1.54 9.59
C THR A 209 -7.33 -0.06 10.00
N PHE A 210 -6.12 0.46 10.16
CA PHE A 210 -5.78 1.83 10.60
C PHE A 210 -5.46 2.75 9.41
N HIS A 211 -5.31 2.26 8.18
CA HIS A 211 -5.36 3.13 7.00
C HIS A 211 -6.75 3.78 6.85
N PHE A 212 -7.76 3.21 7.52
CA PHE A 212 -9.08 3.82 7.67
C PHE A 212 -9.15 4.94 8.75
N LEU A 213 -8.19 5.06 9.70
CA LEU A 213 -8.33 6.01 10.83
C LEU A 213 -7.05 6.67 11.39
N PHE A 214 -5.82 6.33 10.97
CA PHE A 214 -4.61 6.69 11.75
C PHE A 214 -3.33 6.97 10.94
N PHE A 215 -3.44 7.43 9.69
CA PHE A 215 -2.27 7.96 8.97
C PHE A 215 -1.76 9.31 9.50
N VAL A 216 -2.43 9.88 10.52
CA VAL A 216 -2.07 11.17 11.13
C VAL A 216 -0.96 11.07 12.20
N PHE A 217 -0.73 9.91 12.82
CA PHE A 217 0.09 9.84 14.05
C PHE A 217 1.52 9.29 13.89
N PHE A 218 1.81 8.44 12.88
CA PHE A 218 3.11 7.74 12.81
C PHE A 218 4.21 8.46 12.01
N MET A 219 3.90 9.59 11.39
CA MET A 219 4.89 10.47 10.70
C MET A 219 5.07 11.81 11.44
N GLN A 220 4.88 11.82 12.77
CA GLN A 220 5.18 12.95 13.67
C GLN A 220 6.51 12.79 14.45
N LEU A 221 7.28 11.72 14.20
CA LEU A 221 8.52 11.44 14.95
C LEU A 221 9.83 11.58 14.17
N PHE A 222 9.79 12.11 12.94
CA PHE A 222 10.98 12.62 12.25
C PHE A 222 10.63 13.81 11.34
#